data_AF-A0A443SSH0-F1
#
_entry.id   AF-A0A443SSH0-F1
#
_cell.length_a   1.000
_cell.length_b   1.000
_cell.length_c   1.000
_cell.angle_alpha   90.00
_cell.angle_beta   90.00
_cell.angle_gamma   90.00
#
_symmetry.space_group_name_H-M   'P 1'
#
loop_
_entity.id
_entity.type
_entity.pdbx_description
1 polymer ?
#
loop_
_entity_poly.entity_id
_entity_poly.type
_entity_poly.pdbx_seq_one_letter_code
_entity_poly.pdbx_strand_id
1 'polypeptide(L)'
;MEDYYLIRIEAVATNQDGSFDHAEQTLSFSTPTLRITGPQTAKVNEEFLIQAEFDNPLEIPLRKCYFIYEGTRVERKVITLKDVAVGGKVAIRLAIKTKFPRNETIVISFVSSSLNDVLGSIDIEITDDKPKRPLYPHFTYVTEK
;
A
#
# COMPACT_ATOMS: atom_id res chain seq x y z
N MET A 1 -6.80 -2.12 -13.42
CA MET A 1 -5.58 -2.31 -12.62
C MET A 1 -4.68 -3.11 -13.54
N GLU A 2 -3.68 -2.46 -14.14
CA GLU A 2 -2.94 -3.02 -15.28
C GLU A 2 -2.02 -4.18 -14.88
N ASP A 3 -1.91 -5.17 -15.77
CA ASP A 3 -1.20 -6.43 -15.59
C ASP A 3 0.33 -6.26 -15.74
N TYR A 4 1.03 -5.88 -14.67
CA TYR A 4 2.49 -5.65 -14.70
C TYR A 4 3.37 -6.92 -14.60
N TYR A 5 2.77 -8.11 -14.67
CA TYR A 5 3.47 -9.38 -14.44
C TYR A 5 3.15 -10.43 -15.52
N LEU A 6 3.16 -10.01 -16.78
CA LEU A 6 2.92 -10.87 -17.93
C LEU A 6 4.19 -11.02 -18.78
N ILE A 7 4.50 -12.25 -19.15
CA ILE A 7 5.46 -12.55 -20.22
C ILE A 7 4.68 -13.17 -21.37
N ARG A 8 4.71 -12.51 -22.53
CA ARG A 8 4.19 -13.08 -23.78
C ARG A 8 5.33 -13.76 -24.53
N ILE A 9 5.12 -15.00 -24.92
CA ILE A 9 6.05 -15.84 -25.66
C ILE A 9 5.39 -16.15 -27.00
N GLU A 10 6.04 -15.76 -28.08
CA GLU A 10 5.65 -16.07 -29.45
C GLU A 10 6.75 -16.93 -30.07
N ALA A 11 6.35 -18.00 -30.75
CA ALA A 11 7.24 -18.89 -31.47
C ALA A 11 6.74 -19.04 -32.91
N VAL A 12 7.63 -18.79 -33.87
CA VAL A 12 7.38 -19.01 -35.30
C VAL A 12 8.40 -20.02 -35.80
N ALA A 13 7.92 -21.06 -36.50
CA ALA A 13 8.76 -22.05 -37.13
C ALA A 13 8.50 -22.09 -38.63
N THR A 14 9.55 -22.23 -39.44
CA THR A 14 9.42 -22.46 -40.89
C THR A 14 9.50 -23.95 -41.17
N ASN A 15 8.49 -24.45 -41.86
CA ASN A 15 8.41 -25.84 -42.27
C ASN A 15 9.21 -26.09 -43.56
N GLN A 16 9.54 -27.35 -43.83
CA GLN A 16 10.34 -27.74 -44.99
C GLN A 16 9.64 -27.42 -46.33
N ASP A 17 8.32 -27.28 -46.33
CA ASP A 17 7.51 -26.89 -47.49
C ASP A 17 7.43 -25.36 -47.68
N GLY A 18 8.09 -24.58 -46.83
CA GLY A 18 8.06 -23.13 -46.85
C GLY A 18 6.85 -22.51 -46.15
N SER A 19 5.96 -23.32 -45.56
CA SER A 19 4.91 -22.82 -44.67
C SER A 19 5.49 -22.39 -43.31
N PHE A 20 4.67 -21.68 -42.52
CA PHE A 20 5.05 -21.24 -41.18
C PHE A 20 4.02 -21.71 -40.15
N ASP A 21 4.51 -22.24 -39.04
CA ASP A 21 3.71 -22.48 -37.85
C ASP A 21 3.94 -21.36 -36.84
N HIS A 22 2.87 -21.00 -36.13
CA HIS A 22 2.90 -19.96 -35.10
C HIS A 22 2.24 -20.48 -33.83
N ALA A 23 2.89 -20.28 -32.70
CA ALA A 23 2.36 -20.55 -31.37
C ALA A 23 2.58 -19.36 -30.46
N GLU A 24 1.59 -19.07 -29.63
CA GLU A 24 1.63 -17.99 -28.66
C GLU A 24 1.23 -18.51 -27.28
N GLN A 25 1.93 -18.06 -26.24
CA GLN A 25 1.60 -18.32 -24.85
C GLN A 25 1.84 -17.08 -24.00
N THR A 26 0.94 -16.82 -23.05
CA THR A 26 1.13 -15.80 -22.02
C THR A 26 1.33 -16.47 -20.67
N LEU A 27 2.38 -16.07 -19.96
CA LEU A 27 2.69 -16.48 -18.58
C LEU A 27 2.35 -15.33 -17.64
N SER A 28 1.64 -15.61 -16.55
CA SER A 28 1.34 -14.65 -15.49
C SER A 28 2.10 -14.99 -14.21
N PHE A 29 2.60 -13.97 -13.52
CA PHE A 29 3.28 -14.11 -12.22
C PHE A 29 2.46 -13.47 -11.11
N SER A 30 2.42 -14.11 -9.94
CA SER A 30 1.75 -13.55 -8.77
C SER A 30 2.64 -12.52 -8.09
N THR A 31 2.11 -11.32 -7.86
CA THR A 31 2.74 -10.34 -6.96
C THR A 31 2.56 -10.79 -5.51
N PRO A 32 3.62 -10.76 -4.68
CA PRO A 32 3.44 -10.90 -3.24
C PRO A 32 2.56 -9.76 -2.71
N THR A 33 1.67 -10.09 -1.78
CA THR A 33 0.79 -9.13 -1.11
C THR A 33 1.34 -8.77 0.26
N LEU A 34 1.25 -7.49 0.64
CA LEU A 34 1.51 -7.07 2.01
C LEU A 34 0.32 -7.44 2.89
N ARG A 35 0.55 -8.26 3.91
CA ARG A 35 -0.42 -8.47 4.98
C ARG A 35 -0.36 -7.25 5.90
N ILE A 36 -1.45 -6.49 5.94
CA ILE A 36 -1.56 -5.28 6.76
C ILE A 36 -2.59 -5.50 7.85
N THR A 37 -2.23 -5.12 9.07
CA THR A 37 -3.10 -5.17 10.25
C THR A 37 -3.03 -3.84 10.99
N GLY A 38 -4.16 -3.43 11.55
CA GLY A 38 -4.31 -2.17 12.26
C GLY A 38 -5.72 -2.06 12.83
N PRO A 39 -6.02 -1.00 13.58
CA PRO A 39 -7.36 -0.79 14.08
C PRO A 39 -8.31 -0.36 12.95
N GLN A 40 -9.60 -0.68 13.11
CA GLN A 40 -10.65 -0.16 12.22
C GLN A 40 -10.97 1.32 12.52
N THR A 41 -10.80 1.74 13.77
CA THR A 41 -11.08 3.09 14.25
C THR A 41 -9.91 3.64 15.06
N ALA A 42 -9.66 4.95 14.97
CA ALA A 42 -8.66 5.64 15.78
C ALA A 42 -9.13 7.06 16.15
N LYS A 43 -8.55 7.64 17.19
CA LYS A 43 -8.94 8.98 17.66
C LYS A 43 -8.03 10.06 17.13
N VAL A 44 -8.61 11.24 16.88
CA VAL A 44 -7.85 12.44 16.53
C VAL A 44 -6.81 12.75 17.60
N ASN A 45 -5.58 13.03 17.17
CA ASN A 45 -4.42 13.31 18.00
C ASN A 45 -3.92 12.15 18.90
N GLU A 46 -4.47 10.95 18.77
CA GLU A 46 -3.92 9.74 19.39
C GLU A 46 -3.09 8.95 18.37
N GLU A 47 -2.06 8.26 18.85
CA GLU A 47 -1.29 7.35 18.01
C GLU A 47 -2.02 6.03 17.84
N PHE A 48 -2.04 5.52 16.62
CA PHE A 48 -2.45 4.17 16.31
C PHE A 48 -1.34 3.41 15.58
N LEU A 49 -1.37 2.08 15.73
CA LEU A 49 -0.34 1.21 15.19
C LEU A 49 -0.86 0.46 13.96
N ILE A 50 -0.07 0.50 12.89
CA ILE A 50 -0.24 -0.36 11.72
C ILE A 50 0.96 -1.29 11.64
N GLN A 51 0.72 -2.57 11.40
CA GLN A 51 1.75 -3.55 11.10
C GLN A 51 1.60 -4.02 9.65
N ALA A 52 2.69 -4.01 8.89
CA ALA A 52 2.76 -4.54 7.54
C ALA A 52 3.86 -5.59 7.44
N GLU A 53 3.55 -6.72 6.80
CA GLU A 53 4.48 -7.84 6.67
C GLU A 53 4.25 -8.70 5.43
N PHE A 54 5.31 -9.35 4.96
CA PHE A 54 5.26 -10.42 3.97
C PHE A 54 6.53 -11.29 4.09
N ASP A 55 6.55 -12.42 3.38
CA ASP A 55 7.68 -13.34 3.37
C ASP A 55 8.39 -13.23 2.01
N ASN A 56 9.73 -13.17 1.97
CA ASN A 56 10.50 -13.05 0.74
C ASN A 56 10.19 -14.23 -0.19
N PRO A 57 9.52 -14.01 -1.34
CA PRO A 57 9.11 -15.09 -2.24
C PRO A 57 10.24 -15.55 -3.16
N LEU A 58 11.37 -14.82 -3.21
CA LEU A 58 12.45 -15.09 -4.13
C LEU A 58 13.47 -16.07 -3.53
N GLU A 59 14.05 -16.90 -4.40
CA GLU A 59 15.19 -17.78 -4.08
C GLU A 59 16.53 -17.02 -3.95
N ILE A 60 16.47 -15.68 -3.93
CA ILE A 60 17.61 -14.79 -3.71
C ILE A 60 17.33 -13.84 -2.53
N PRO A 61 18.37 -13.38 -1.82
CA PRO A 61 18.20 -12.36 -0.78
C PRO A 61 17.72 -11.03 -1.38
N LEU A 62 16.80 -10.35 -0.69
CA LEU A 62 16.40 -8.98 -1.01
C LEU A 62 17.42 -8.00 -0.44
N ARG A 63 17.89 -7.07 -1.28
CA ARG A 63 18.88 -6.06 -0.88
C ARG A 63 18.33 -4.65 -1.00
N LYS A 64 18.91 -3.71 -0.25
CA LYS A 64 18.50 -2.29 -0.25
C LYS A 64 17.01 -2.14 0.05
N CYS A 65 16.54 -2.87 1.05
CA CYS A 65 15.13 -2.95 1.40
C CYS A 65 14.65 -1.66 2.07
N TYR A 66 13.46 -1.18 1.71
CA TYR A 66 12.79 -0.11 2.42
C TYR A 66 11.27 -0.18 2.28
N PHE A 67 10.59 0.35 3.28
CA PHE A 67 9.17 0.65 3.21
C PHE A 67 8.95 2.11 2.86
N ILE A 68 7.91 2.39 2.08
CA ILE A 68 7.30 3.70 1.96
C ILE A 68 5.90 3.59 2.57
N TYR A 69 5.49 4.58 3.33
CA TYR A 69 4.08 4.72 3.70
C TYR A 69 3.62 6.16 3.52
N GLU A 70 2.36 6.32 3.14
CA GLU A 70 1.73 7.61 2.94
C GLU A 70 0.20 7.50 3.08
N GLY A 71 -0.44 8.64 3.26
CA GLY A 71 -1.89 8.77 3.25
C GLY A 71 -2.28 10.15 2.70
N THR A 72 -3.57 10.40 2.56
CA THR A 72 -4.08 11.71 2.11
C THR A 72 -3.61 12.84 3.04
N ARG A 73 -3.51 12.57 4.35
CA ARG A 73 -3.12 13.52 5.40
C ARG A 73 -1.96 13.01 6.25
N VAL A 74 -1.33 11.94 5.80
CA VAL A 74 -0.13 11.36 6.42
C VAL A 74 1.02 11.58 5.45
N GLU A 75 1.99 12.38 5.87
CA GLU A 75 3.17 12.67 5.06
C GLU A 75 3.88 11.38 4.67
N ARG A 76 4.33 11.33 3.42
CA ARG A 76 5.11 10.23 2.89
C ARG A 76 6.41 10.07 3.67
N LYS A 77 6.67 8.88 4.19
CA LYS A 77 7.96 8.55 4.83
C LYS A 77 8.57 7.30 4.24
N VAL A 78 9.89 7.23 4.32
CA VAL A 78 10.70 6.09 3.87
C VAL A 78 11.44 5.51 5.08
N ILE A 79 11.36 4.19 5.25
CA ILE A 79 12.02 3.48 6.34
C ILE A 79 12.90 2.39 5.73
N THR A 80 14.22 2.59 5.81
CA THR A 80 15.21 1.62 5.37
C THR A 80 15.26 0.43 6.32
N LEU A 81 15.39 -0.76 5.74
CA LEU A 81 15.53 -2.03 6.44
C LEU A 81 16.88 -2.66 6.12
N LYS A 82 17.25 -3.68 6.91
CA LYS A 82 18.35 -4.57 6.56
C LYS A 82 17.95 -5.45 5.37
N ASP A 83 18.96 -5.98 4.69
CA ASP A 83 18.77 -7.02 3.67
C ASP A 83 18.04 -8.24 4.27
N VAL A 84 17.23 -8.90 3.46
CA VAL A 84 16.34 -9.99 3.85
C VAL A 84 16.80 -11.28 3.18
N ALA A 85 17.05 -12.32 3.97
CA ALA A 85 17.48 -13.62 3.45
C ALA A 85 16.40 -14.31 2.60
N VAL A 86 16.78 -15.37 1.90
CA VAL A 86 15.85 -16.26 1.20
C VAL A 86 14.82 -16.81 2.18
N GLY A 87 13.53 -16.72 1.83
CA GLY A 87 12.41 -17.11 2.70
C GLY A 87 12.27 -16.28 3.99
N GLY A 88 13.07 -15.22 4.16
CA GLY A 88 13.04 -14.37 5.35
C GLY A 88 11.76 -13.53 5.43
N LYS A 89 11.30 -13.27 6.65
CA LYS A 89 10.16 -12.38 6.91
C LYS A 89 10.57 -10.91 6.88
N VAL A 90 9.78 -10.10 6.19
CA VAL A 90 9.80 -8.65 6.24
C VAL A 90 8.64 -8.17 7.10
N ALA A 91 8.91 -7.30 8.07
CA ALA A 91 7.87 -6.72 8.92
C ALA A 91 8.24 -5.31 9.39
N ILE A 92 7.22 -4.46 9.53
CA ILE A 92 7.35 -3.13 10.11
C ILE A 92 6.13 -2.80 10.98
N ARG A 93 6.35 -1.97 12.00
CA ARG A 93 5.29 -1.34 12.79
C ARG A 93 5.40 0.17 12.67
N LEU A 94 4.30 0.80 12.29
CA LEU A 94 4.18 2.23 12.07
C LEU A 94 3.28 2.84 13.13
N ALA A 95 3.80 3.79 13.90
CA ALA A 95 2.99 4.65 14.76
C ALA A 95 2.58 5.89 13.97
N ILE A 96 1.27 6.09 13.79
CA ILE A 96 0.70 7.17 13.00
C ILE A 96 -0.25 7.98 13.88
N LYS A 97 -0.23 9.29 13.70
CA LYS A 97 -1.12 10.24 14.37
C LYS A 97 -1.71 11.19 13.34
N THR A 98 -3.03 11.35 13.36
CA THR A 98 -3.77 12.25 12.46
C THR A 98 -4.42 13.38 13.24
N LYS A 99 -4.64 14.52 12.57
CA LYS A 99 -5.19 15.74 13.18
C LYS A 99 -6.67 15.99 12.83
N PHE A 100 -7.27 15.15 11.98
CA PHE A 100 -8.58 15.41 11.39
C PHE A 100 -9.50 14.20 11.55
N PRO A 101 -10.76 14.38 11.97
CA PRO A 101 -11.73 13.31 12.10
C PRO A 101 -12.37 12.96 10.75
N ARG A 102 -11.60 12.28 9.91
CA ARG A 102 -12.04 11.79 8.60
C ARG A 102 -11.39 10.43 8.36
N ASN A 103 -12.07 9.59 7.59
CA ASN A 103 -11.48 8.34 7.13
C ASN A 103 -10.16 8.61 6.43
N GLU A 104 -9.17 7.79 6.76
CA GLU A 104 -7.82 7.89 6.23
C GLU A 104 -7.44 6.53 5.64
N THR A 105 -7.05 6.55 4.36
CA THR A 105 -6.46 5.40 3.68
C THR A 105 -4.96 5.53 3.80
N ILE A 106 -4.32 4.55 4.43
CA ILE A 106 -2.86 4.46 4.51
C ILE A 106 -2.41 3.43 3.49
N VAL A 107 -1.54 3.86 2.56
CA VAL A 107 -0.89 3.01 1.58
C VAL A 107 0.51 2.71 2.07
N ILE A 108 0.91 1.44 1.99
CA ILE A 108 2.24 0.95 2.36
C ILE A 108 2.81 0.20 1.17
N SER A 109 4.03 0.55 0.78
CA SER A 109 4.78 -0.15 -0.26
C SER A 109 6.11 -0.65 0.28
N PHE A 110 6.50 -1.85 -0.14
CA PHE A 110 7.85 -2.35 0.06
C PHE A 110 8.61 -2.34 -1.26
N VAL A 111 9.88 -1.96 -1.20
CA VAL A 111 10.78 -1.90 -2.35
C VAL A 111 12.16 -2.46 -1.97
N SER A 112 12.79 -3.13 -2.92
CA SER A 112 14.17 -3.64 -2.83
C SER A 112 14.84 -3.59 -4.20
N SER A 113 16.09 -4.01 -4.32
CA SER A 113 16.77 -4.06 -5.62
C SER A 113 16.16 -5.05 -6.63
N SER A 114 15.41 -6.05 -6.15
CA SER A 114 15.00 -7.21 -6.94
C SER A 114 13.52 -7.55 -6.82
N LEU A 115 12.80 -6.85 -5.93
CA LEU A 115 11.38 -6.99 -5.71
C LEU A 115 10.80 -5.60 -5.42
N ASN A 116 9.92 -5.15 -6.30
CA ASN A 116 9.26 -3.86 -6.25
C ASN A 116 7.75 -4.06 -6.20
N ASP A 117 7.01 -2.97 -5.98
CA ASP A 117 5.55 -2.93 -6.12
C ASP A 117 4.79 -3.95 -5.25
N VAL A 118 5.38 -4.32 -4.11
CA VAL A 118 4.66 -5.06 -3.07
C VAL A 118 3.85 -4.04 -2.28
N LEU A 119 2.55 -4.03 -2.51
CA LEU A 119 1.64 -2.99 -2.04
C LEU A 119 0.59 -3.56 -1.09
N GLY A 120 0.09 -2.68 -0.23
CA GLY A 120 -1.15 -2.88 0.48
C GLY A 120 -1.68 -1.56 1.02
N SER A 121 -2.95 -1.56 1.40
CA SER A 121 -3.58 -0.40 2.03
C SER A 121 -4.49 -0.83 3.17
N ILE A 122 -4.75 0.11 4.09
CA ILE A 122 -5.73 -0.05 5.14
C ILE A 122 -6.53 1.26 5.30
N ASP A 123 -7.84 1.12 5.43
CA ASP A 123 -8.75 2.23 5.74
C ASP A 123 -9.01 2.28 7.24
N ILE A 124 -8.90 3.47 7.81
CA ILE A 124 -9.11 3.71 9.24
C ILE A 124 -10.10 4.85 9.40
N GLU A 125 -11.17 4.63 10.15
CA GLU A 125 -12.10 5.68 10.54
C GLU A 125 -11.48 6.51 11.68
N ILE A 126 -11.33 7.82 11.47
CA ILE A 126 -10.80 8.72 12.51
C ILE A 126 -11.94 9.48 13.17
N THR A 127 -12.11 9.28 14.48
CA THR A 127 -13.17 9.89 15.30
C THR A 127 -12.62 11.02 16.18
N ASP A 128 -13.43 12.05 16.43
CA ASP A 128 -13.14 13.09 17.43
C ASP A 128 -14.15 12.96 18.57
N ASP A 129 -13.67 12.92 19.81
CA ASP A 129 -14.51 12.89 21.02
C ASP A 129 -15.08 14.29 21.32
N LYS A 130 -14.60 15.35 20.66
CA LYS A 130 -15.14 16.70 20.85
C LYS A 130 -16.55 16.78 20.28
N PRO A 131 -17.52 17.34 21.03
CA PRO A 131 -18.85 17.57 20.50
C PRO A 131 -18.75 18.44 19.26
N LYS A 132 -19.44 18.05 18.18
CA LYS A 132 -19.54 18.85 16.95
C LYS A 132 -19.97 20.26 17.36
N ARG A 133 -19.06 21.25 17.27
CA ARG A 133 -19.46 22.64 17.46
C ARG A 133 -20.57 22.93 16.46
N PRO A 134 -21.72 23.49 16.89
CA PRO A 134 -22.76 23.85 15.93
C PRO A 134 -22.16 24.79 14.89
N LEU A 135 -22.32 24.43 13.61
CA LEU A 135 -22.03 25.35 12.52
C LEU A 135 -23.03 26.50 12.66
N TYR A 136 -22.49 27.70 12.88
CA TYR A 136 -23.14 29.00 13.01
C TYR A 136 -23.71 29.39 14.39
N PRO A 137 -23.30 30.53 14.96
CA PRO A 137 -24.10 31.23 15.97
C PRO A 137 -25.32 31.87 15.29
N HIS A 138 -26.50 31.68 15.88
CA HIS A 138 -27.69 32.46 15.55
C HIS A 138 -27.43 33.93 15.91
N PHE A 139 -27.34 34.81 14.92
CA PHE A 139 -27.48 36.25 15.13
C PHE A 139 -28.97 36.56 15.27
N THR A 140 -29.46 36.69 16.50
CA THR A 140 -30.73 37.38 16.75
C THR A 140 -30.49 38.89 16.67
N TYR A 141 -31.01 39.53 15.64
CA TYR A 141 -31.15 40.98 15.63
C TYR A 141 -32.20 41.36 16.69
N VAL A 142 -31.75 42.05 17.73
CA VAL A 142 -32.64 42.79 18.62
C VAL A 142 -32.90 44.12 17.93
N THR A 143 -34.11 44.30 17.39
CA THR A 143 -34.60 45.64 17.03
C THR A 143 -35.01 46.33 18.32
N GLU A 144 -34.23 47.33 18.74
CA GLU A 144 -34.69 48.31 19.72
C GLU A 144 -35.81 49.17 19.12
N LYS A 145 -36.74 49.59 19.99
CA LYS A 145 -38.03 50.24 19.71
C LYS A 145 -37.92 51.61 19.07
#